data_AF-A0A498AQN1-F1
#
_entry.id   AF-A0A498AQN1-F1
#
_cell.length_a   1.000
_cell.length_b   1.000
_cell.length_c   1.000
_cell.angle_alpha   90.00
_cell.angle_beta   90.00
_cell.angle_gamma   90.00
#
_symmetry.space_group_name_H-M   'P 1'
#
loop_
_entity.id
_entity.type
_entity.pdbx_description
1 polymer ?
#
loop_
_entity_poly.entity_id
_entity_poly.type
_entity_poly.pdbx_seq_one_letter_code
_entity_poly.pdbx_strand_id
1 'polypeptide(L)'
;MKRIVEIVPARPGWYARWRLSAEDTRCYPVSLWALLEEGDGSGREVVGVDCIGQWPGADDNEAGGVFVRYLFQTPDSGPPEDAEPPSTGQRRTTGPRLQPLTAP
;
A
#
# COMPACT_ATOMS: atom_id res chain seq x y z
N MET A 1 -16.10 6.94 -11.11
CA MET A 1 -14.81 7.32 -10.49
C MET A 1 -14.84 6.82 -9.05
N LYS A 2 -13.83 6.06 -8.62
CA LYS A 2 -13.74 5.54 -7.26
C LYS A 2 -13.45 6.68 -6.28
N ARG A 3 -14.01 6.62 -5.08
CA ARG A 3 -13.74 7.54 -3.97
C ARG A 3 -13.12 6.79 -2.79
N ILE A 4 -12.16 7.41 -2.11
CA ILE A 4 -11.64 6.89 -0.84
C ILE A 4 -12.62 7.26 0.27
N VAL A 5 -13.09 6.25 1.00
CA VAL A 5 -14.05 6.40 2.11
C VAL A 5 -13.35 6.34 3.46
N GLU A 6 -12.37 5.46 3.60
CA GLU A 6 -11.62 5.26 4.83
C GLU A 6 -10.17 4.90 4.51
N ILE A 7 -9.24 5.32 5.37
CA ILE A 7 -7.84 4.91 5.33
C ILE A 7 -7.40 4.54 6.75
N VAL A 8 -6.80 3.36 6.90
CA VAL A 8 -6.20 2.92 8.17
C VAL A 8 -4.75 2.48 7.97
N PRO A 9 -3.87 2.64 8.97
CA PRO A 9 -2.52 2.09 8.91
C PRO A 9 -2.54 0.57 8.76
N ALA A 10 -1.69 0.03 7.88
CA ALA A 10 -1.48 -1.40 7.78
C ALA A 10 -0.58 -1.90 8.92
N ARG A 11 -0.94 -3.05 9.50
CA ARG A 11 -0.05 -3.72 10.45
C ARG A 11 1.20 -4.25 9.71
N PRO A 12 2.38 -4.26 10.35
CA PRO A 12 3.57 -4.86 9.75
C PRO A 12 3.33 -6.31 9.31
N GLY A 13 3.99 -6.71 8.22
CA GLY A 13 3.91 -8.06 7.67
C GLY A 13 3.09 -8.21 6.39
N TRP A 14 2.34 -7.17 5.99
CA TRP A 14 1.67 -7.16 4.69
C TRP A 14 2.56 -6.58 3.60
N TYR A 15 2.55 -7.21 2.43
CA TYR A 15 3.29 -6.81 1.24
C TYR A 15 2.40 -6.86 0.01
N ALA A 16 2.53 -5.87 -0.87
CA ALA A 16 1.98 -5.91 -2.22
C ALA A 16 3.05 -6.49 -3.15
N ARG A 17 2.75 -7.60 -3.81
CA ARG A 17 3.65 -8.19 -4.81
C ARG A 17 3.25 -7.77 -6.20
N TRP A 18 4.21 -7.20 -6.90
CA TRP A 18 4.09 -6.76 -8.28
C TRP A 18 5.02 -7.60 -9.14
N ARG A 19 4.63 -7.79 -10.39
CA ARG A 19 5.44 -8.42 -11.43
C ARG A 19 5.91 -7.33 -12.38
N LEU A 20 7.21 -7.16 -12.52
CA LEU A 20 7.85 -6.16 -13.36
C LEU A 20 8.22 -6.73 -14.73
N SER A 21 8.48 -8.04 -14.80
CA SER A 21 8.66 -8.80 -16.04
C SER A 21 8.22 -10.25 -15.86
N ALA A 22 8.34 -11.11 -16.88
CA ALA A 22 7.93 -12.52 -16.76
C ALA A 22 8.66 -13.27 -15.63
N GLU A 23 9.90 -12.90 -15.33
CA GLU A 23 10.76 -13.58 -14.35
C GLU A 23 11.09 -12.70 -13.13
N ASP A 24 10.63 -11.45 -13.11
CA ASP A 24 10.94 -10.49 -12.06
C ASP A 24 9.69 -10.05 -11.30
N THR A 25 9.71 -10.27 -9.99
CA THR A 25 8.68 -9.79 -9.08
C THR A 25 9.32 -9.04 -7.94
N ARG A 26 8.58 -8.06 -7.41
CA ARG A 26 9.01 -7.25 -6.28
C ARG A 26 7.90 -7.10 -5.27
N CYS A 27 8.24 -7.24 -4.00
CA CYS A 27 7.35 -7.00 -2.88
C CYS A 27 7.62 -5.63 -2.26
N TYR A 28 6.58 -4.84 -2.06
CA TYR A 28 6.64 -3.59 -1.31
C TYR A 28 5.79 -3.72 -0.04
N PRO A 29 6.28 -3.31 1.14
CA PRO A 29 5.46 -3.28 2.36
C PRO A 29 4.17 -2.48 2.15
N VAL A 30 3.02 -3.04 2.55
CA VAL A 30 1.75 -2.30 2.61
C VAL A 30 1.81 -1.34 3.78
N SER A 31 1.59 -0.06 3.51
CA SER A 31 1.62 1.01 4.52
C SER A 31 0.23 1.39 5.01
N LEU A 32 -0.79 1.27 4.15
CA LEU A 32 -2.16 1.66 4.43
C LEU A 32 -3.14 0.65 3.84
N TRP A 33 -4.31 0.51 4.45
CA TRP A 33 -5.50 -0.06 3.84
C TRP A 33 -6.49 1.05 3.55
N ALA A 34 -7.02 1.10 2.33
CA ALA A 34 -8.02 2.06 1.91
C ALA A 34 -9.31 1.33 1.52
N LEU A 35 -10.44 1.82 2.04
CA LEU A 35 -11.77 1.44 1.56
C LEU A 35 -12.15 2.38 0.42
N LEU A 36 -12.32 1.81 -0.77
CA LEU A 36 -12.80 2.48 -1.96
C LEU A 36 -14.28 2.20 -2.17
N GLU A 37 -15.01 3.17 -2.68
CA GLU A 37 -16.40 3.02 -3.09
C GLU A 37 -16.56 3.53 -4.52
N GLU A 38 -17.36 2.84 -5.32
CA GLU A 38 -17.71 3.30 -6.65
C GLU A 38 -18.56 4.56 -6.58
N GLY A 39 -18.36 5.49 -7.51
CA GLY A 39 -19.06 6.78 -7.51
C GLY A 39 -20.59 6.67 -7.66
N ASP A 40 -21.08 5.53 -8.15
CA ASP A 40 -22.50 5.20 -8.26
C ASP A 40 -23.03 4.41 -7.04
N GLY A 41 -22.18 4.15 -6.04
CA GLY A 41 -22.51 3.39 -4.84
C GLY A 41 -22.68 1.89 -5.07
N SER A 42 -22.37 1.37 -6.26
CA SER A 42 -22.61 -0.03 -6.64
C SER A 42 -21.69 -1.04 -5.96
N GLY A 43 -20.54 -0.59 -5.45
CA GLY A 43 -19.54 -1.49 -4.88
C GLY A 43 -18.57 -0.81 -3.92
N ARG A 44 -18.04 -1.62 -3.00
CA ARG A 44 -16.97 -1.25 -2.07
C ARG A 44 -15.84 -2.26 -2.14
N GLU A 45 -14.61 -1.77 -2.12
CA GLU A 45 -13.40 -2.58 -2.25
C GLU A 45 -12.36 -2.13 -1.23
N VAL A 46 -11.65 -3.06 -0.62
CA VAL A 46 -10.50 -2.74 0.25
C VAL A 46 -9.21 -3.00 -0.53
N VAL A 47 -8.36 -1.98 -0.65
CA VAL A 47 -7.06 -2.07 -1.30
C VAL A 47 -5.94 -1.73 -0.32
N GLY A 48 -4.82 -2.43 -0.43
CA GLY A 48 -3.58 -2.12 0.26
C GLY A 48 -2.75 -1.17 -0.59
N VAL A 49 -2.35 -0.05 0.01
CA VAL A 49 -1.43 0.91 -0.60
C VAL A 49 -0.02 0.61 -0.10
N ASP A 50 0.89 0.35 -1.01
CA ASP A 50 2.28 0.05 -0.65
C ASP A 50 3.08 1.30 -0.26
N CYS A 51 4.31 1.08 0.21
CA CYS A 51 5.16 2.13 0.77
C CYS A 51 5.61 3.19 -0.25
N ILE A 52 5.43 2.94 -1.55
CA ILE A 52 5.70 3.89 -2.62
C ILE A 52 4.42 4.52 -3.19
N GLY A 53 3.26 4.14 -2.67
CA GLY A 53 1.96 4.75 -3.00
C GLY A 53 1.15 3.98 -4.03
N GLN A 54 1.61 2.82 -4.48
CA GLN A 54 0.92 2.04 -5.50
C GLN A 54 -0.19 1.18 -4.89
N TRP A 55 -1.24 0.93 -5.68
CA TRP A 55 -2.35 0.04 -5.33
C TRP A 55 -3.02 -0.51 -6.60
N PRO A 56 -3.73 -1.66 -6.53
CA PRO A 56 -4.25 -2.32 -7.73
C PRO A 56 -5.26 -1.46 -8.49
N GLY A 57 -4.96 -1.15 -9.75
CA GLY A 57 -5.83 -0.36 -10.62
C GLY A 57 -5.63 1.15 -10.52
N ALA A 58 -4.62 1.63 -9.80
CA ALA A 58 -4.21 3.03 -9.86
C ALA A 58 -3.55 3.36 -11.22
N ASP A 59 -3.93 4.51 -11.79
CA ASP A 59 -3.37 5.00 -13.05
C ASP A 59 -1.94 5.55 -12.91
N ASP A 60 -1.54 5.92 -11.69
CA ASP A 60 -0.24 6.49 -11.33
C ASP A 60 0.77 5.46 -10.80
N ASN A 61 0.46 4.17 -10.94
CA ASN A 61 1.41 3.11 -10.66
C ASN A 61 2.62 3.18 -11.59
N GLU A 62 3.75 2.60 -11.14
CA GLU A 62 4.95 2.41 -11.94
C GLU A 62 4.60 1.66 -13.24
N ALA A 63 5.05 2.21 -14.37
CA ALA A 63 4.72 1.69 -15.68
C ALA A 63 5.26 0.25 -15.86
N GLY A 64 4.40 -0.64 -16.36
CA GLY A 64 4.76 -2.04 -16.62
C GLY A 64 4.63 -2.97 -15.41
N GLY A 65 4.39 -2.44 -14.21
CA GLY A 65 4.08 -3.24 -13.04
C GLY A 65 2.69 -3.87 -13.12
N VAL A 66 2.60 -5.19 -12.96
CA VAL A 66 1.33 -5.92 -12.87
C VAL A 66 1.13 -6.40 -11.43
N PHE A 67 0.07 -5.95 -10.78
CA PHE A 67 -0.28 -6.44 -9.45
C PHE A 67 -0.53 -7.95 -9.49
N VAL A 68 0.09 -8.68 -8.56
CA VAL A 68 -0.05 -10.15 -8.46
C VAL A 68 -0.95 -10.51 -7.30
N ARG A 69 -0.58 -10.11 -6.08
CA ARG A 69 -1.31 -10.42 -4.85
C ARG A 69 -0.80 -9.62 -3.67
N TYR A 70 -1.62 -9.57 -2.63
CA TYR A 70 -1.14 -9.31 -1.28
C TYR A 70 -0.53 -10.58 -0.68
N LEU A 71 0.55 -10.41 0.07
CA LEU A 71 1.26 -11.45 0.80
C LEU A 71 1.36 -11.04 2.26
N PHE A 72 1.03 -11.96 3.18
CA PHE A 72 1.26 -11.76 4.61
C PHE A 72 2.42 -12.64 5.06
N GLN A 73 3.42 -12.04 5.68
CA GLN A 73 4.49 -12.70 6.41
C GLN A 73 4.52 -12.16 7.84
N THR A 74 4.59 -13.05 8.82
CA THR A 74 4.74 -12.63 10.21
C THR A 74 6.08 -11.92 10.39
N PRO A 75 6.16 -10.87 11.23
CA PRO A 75 7.40 -10.14 11.48
C PRO A 75 8.58 -11.04 11.85
N ASP A 76 8.33 -12.14 12.56
CA ASP A 76 9.33 -13.12 13.00
C ASP A 76 9.94 -13.94 11.83
N SER A 77 9.26 -14.00 10.68
CA SER A 77 9.73 -14.70 9.49
C SER A 77 10.70 -13.85 8.65
N GLY A 78 10.82 -12.56 8.96
CA GLY A 78 11.50 -11.59 8.11
C GLY A 78 10.66 -11.17 6.89
N PRO A 79 11.20 -10.31 6.02
CA PRO A 79 10.55 -9.91 4.78
C PRO A 79 10.64 -10.99 3.69
N PRO A 80 9.77 -10.95 2.66
CA PRO A 80 9.93 -11.74 1.44
C PRO A 80 11.31 -11.56 0.80
N GLU A 81 11.83 -12.58 0.13
CA GLU A 81 13.13 -12.55 -0.55
C GLU A 81 13.22 -11.45 -1.61
N ASP A 82 12.10 -11.18 -2.28
CA ASP A 82 11.96 -10.15 -3.31
C ASP A 82 11.43 -8.82 -2.74
N ALA A 83 11.50 -8.62 -1.42
CA ALA A 83 11.14 -7.35 -0.82
C ALA A 83 12.13 -6.25 -1.19
N GLU A 84 11.61 -5.14 -1.71
CA GLU A 84 12.43 -3.95 -1.92
C GLU A 84 13.01 -3.51 -0.55
N PRO A 85 14.34 -3.35 -0.44
CA PRO A 85 14.94 -2.89 0.80
C PRO A 85 14.37 -1.51 1.16
N PRO A 86 14.10 -1.24 2.44
CA PRO A 86 13.57 0.04 2.87
C PRO A 86 14.54 1.13 2.41
N SER A 87 14.06 2.05 1.57
CA SER A 87 14.85 3.18 1.12
C SER A 87 15.31 3.96 2.35
N THR A 88 16.62 4.13 2.54
CA THR A 88 17.21 4.92 3.65
C THR A 88 16.95 6.44 3.50
N GLY A 89 16.03 6.84 2.62
CA GLY A 89 15.78 8.20 2.19
C GLY A 89 14.57 8.84 2.88
N GLN A 90 14.88 9.71 3.84
CA GLN A 90 14.12 10.89 4.29
C GLN A 90 12.61 10.72 4.49
N ARG A 91 12.23 10.47 5.75
CA ARG A 91 10.91 10.75 6.32
C ARG A 91 10.41 12.09 5.78
N ARG A 92 9.37 12.10 4.93
CA ARG A 92 8.69 13.34 4.51
C ARG A 92 8.11 14.01 5.75
N THR A 93 8.83 14.98 6.30
CA THR A 93 8.45 15.78 7.49
C THR A 93 7.42 16.87 7.18
N THR A 94 7.01 17.01 5.92
CA THR A 94 6.16 18.10 5.41
C THR A 94 4.69 17.73 5.22
N GLY A 95 4.25 16.54 5.67
CA GLY A 95 2.81 16.22 5.75
C GLY A 95 2.16 16.88 6.98
N PRO A 96 0.87 17.28 6.92
CA PRO A 96 0.18 17.82 8.08
C PRO A 96 0.20 16.80 9.22
N ARG A 97 0.84 17.17 10.33
CA ARG A 97 0.86 16.36 11.54
C ARG A 97 -0.54 16.40 12.16
N LEU A 98 -1.25 15.27 12.16
CA LEU A 98 -2.47 15.13 12.95
C LEU A 98 -2.08 15.33 14.42
N GLN A 99 -2.46 16.48 14.99
CA GLN A 99 -2.28 16.74 16.41
C GLN A 99 -3.29 15.88 17.18
N PRO A 100 -2.88 15.22 18.27
CA PRO A 100 -3.83 14.55 19.16
C PRO A 100 -4.85 15.57 19.65
N LEU A 101 -6.14 15.25 19.46
CA LEU A 101 -7.22 16.03 20.03
C LEU A 101 -7.16 15.85 21.56
N THR A 102 -6.68 16.85 22.29
CA THR A 102 -6.84 16.89 23.74
C THR A 102 -8.31 17.19 24.03
N ALA A 103 -9.05 16.21 24.56
CA ALA A 103 -10.41 16.41 25.01
C ALA A 103 -10.44 17.35 26.24
N PRO A 104 -11.47 18.21 26.39
CA PRO A 104 -11.63 19.12 27.52
C PRO A 104 -11.96 18.42 28.84
#